data_AF-A0A9P6F8V6-F1
#
_entry.id   AF-A0A9P6F8V6-F1
#
_cell.length_a   1.000
_cell.length_b   1.000
_cell.length_c   1.000
_cell.angle_alpha   90.00
_cell.angle_beta   90.00
_cell.angle_gamma   90.00
#
_symmetry.space_group_name_H-M   'P 1'
#
loop_
_entity.id
_entity.type
_entity.pdbx_description
1 polymer ?
#
loop_
_entity_poly.entity_id
_entity_poly.type
_entity_poly.pdbx_seq_one_letter_code
_entity_poly.pdbx_strand_id
1 'polypeptide(L)'
;MNRPKGEQEQKFRMGEQTIKIEPQWDGKIHYHRMNEILDAFPTAVGFEIDGDALDFLTKDNGDLCIPPIIGHYPNRIIDVVPGAPQGSSARPRGPQAVMY
;
A
#
# COMPACT_ATOMS: atom_id res chain seq x y z
N MET A 1 15.26 -16.93 -23.03
CA MET A 1 13.99 -17.02 -22.27
C MET A 1 13.22 -15.74 -22.54
N ASN A 2 12.14 -15.83 -23.33
CA ASN A 2 11.33 -14.68 -23.72
C ASN A 2 10.36 -14.38 -22.58
N ARG A 3 10.59 -13.30 -21.82
CA ARG A 3 9.56 -12.77 -20.91
C ARG A 3 8.35 -12.38 -21.78
N PRO A 4 7.14 -12.89 -21.54
CA PRO A 4 5.97 -12.46 -22.28
C PRO A 4 5.78 -10.94 -22.08
N LYS A 5 5.87 -10.20 -23.19
CA LYS A 5 5.54 -8.77 -23.30
C LYS A 5 4.07 -8.58 -22.88
N GLY A 6 3.83 -8.37 -21.59
CA GLY A 6 2.49 -8.29 -21.01
C GLY A 6 2.48 -8.26 -19.47
N GLU A 7 3.59 -8.62 -18.82
CA GLU A 7 3.83 -8.38 -17.39
C GLU A 7 4.11 -6.88 -17.17
N GLN A 8 3.05 -6.06 -17.22
CA GLN A 8 3.16 -4.63 -17.04
C GLN A 8 3.58 -4.32 -15.60
N GLU A 9 4.54 -3.42 -15.41
CA GLU A 9 4.94 -2.93 -14.09
C GLU A 9 3.69 -2.49 -13.29
N GLN A 10 3.63 -2.82 -12.01
CA GLN A 10 2.54 -2.32 -11.18
C GLN A 10 2.78 -0.85 -10.88
N LYS A 11 1.80 -0.01 -11.21
CA LYS A 11 1.84 1.40 -10.88
C LYS A 11 1.24 1.59 -9.49
N PHE A 12 2.01 2.22 -8.63
CA PHE A 12 1.63 2.66 -7.30
C PHE A 12 1.62 4.18 -7.29
N ARG A 13 0.50 4.79 -6.88
CA ARG A 13 0.34 6.24 -6.81
C ARG A 13 0.10 6.66 -5.36
N MET A 14 0.79 7.67 -4.89
CA MET A 14 0.63 8.25 -3.57
C MET A 14 0.62 9.77 -3.69
N GLY A 15 -0.56 10.38 -3.66
CA GLY A 15 -0.72 11.81 -3.97
C GLY A 15 -0.25 12.10 -5.40
N GLU A 16 0.78 12.94 -5.55
CA GLU A 16 1.38 13.29 -6.84
C GLU A 16 2.50 12.31 -7.28
N GLN A 17 2.99 11.47 -6.36
CA GLN A 17 4.08 10.54 -6.64
C GLN A 17 3.54 9.26 -7.25
N THR A 18 4.05 8.86 -8.42
CA THR A 18 3.74 7.56 -9.02
C THR A 18 5.04 6.78 -9.21
N ILE A 19 5.13 5.60 -8.60
CA ILE A 19 6.25 4.69 -8.71
C ILE A 19 5.77 3.41 -9.39
N LYS A 20 6.67 2.80 -10.15
CA LYS A 20 6.43 1.50 -10.76
C LYS A 20 7.27 0.46 -10.05
N ILE A 21 6.63 -0.62 -9.61
CA ILE A 21 7.29 -1.73 -8.94
C ILE A 21 7.06 -2.98 -9.79
N GLU A 22 8.11 -3.78 -9.98
CA GLU A 22 8.03 -5.04 -10.72
C GLU A 22 7.35 -6.11 -9.86
N PRO A 23 6.32 -6.82 -10.35
CA PRO A 23 5.71 -7.91 -9.61
C PRO A 23 6.67 -9.09 -9.47
N GLN A 24 6.60 -9.76 -8.32
CA GLN A 24 7.19 -11.08 -8.13
C GLN A 24 6.24 -12.17 -8.60
N TRP A 25 6.80 -13.29 -9.06
CA TRP A 25 6.05 -14.45 -9.54
C TRP A 25 6.33 -15.66 -8.65
N ASP A 26 5.28 -16.26 -8.08
CA ASP A 26 5.41 -17.45 -7.22
C ASP A 26 5.27 -18.78 -7.99
N GLY A 27 5.08 -18.74 -9.31
CA GLY A 27 4.66 -19.94 -10.08
C GLY A 27 3.14 -20.05 -10.27
N LYS A 28 2.34 -19.28 -9.53
CA LYS A 28 0.88 -19.28 -9.63
C LYS A 28 0.28 -17.90 -9.89
N ILE A 29 0.74 -16.89 -9.15
CA ILE A 29 0.23 -15.52 -9.23
C ILE A 29 1.40 -14.52 -9.22
N HIS A 30 1.14 -13.36 -9.82
CA HIS A 30 1.97 -12.18 -9.67
C HIS A 30 1.55 -11.41 -8.42
N TYR A 31 2.52 -11.06 -7.58
CA TYR A 31 2.29 -10.41 -6.30
C TYR A 31 3.35 -9.36 -5.98
N HIS A 32 3.01 -8.43 -5.10
CA HIS A 32 3.94 -7.42 -4.57
C HIS A 32 4.05 -7.59 -3.06
N ARG A 33 5.27 -7.56 -2.54
CA ARG A 33 5.50 -7.63 -1.09
C ARG A 33 5.35 -6.25 -0.47
N MET A 34 4.68 -6.18 0.67
CA MET A 34 4.52 -4.94 1.42
C MET A 34 5.86 -4.25 1.70
N ASN A 35 6.92 -5.00 1.99
CA ASN A 35 8.25 -4.42 2.23
C ASN A 35 8.80 -3.63 1.03
N GLU A 36 8.59 -4.08 -0.20
CA GLU A 36 9.07 -3.35 -1.38
C GLU A 36 8.27 -2.07 -1.60
N ILE A 37 6.97 -2.12 -1.31
CA ILE A 37 6.11 -0.94 -1.39
C ILE A 37 6.44 0.04 -0.27
N LEU A 38 6.76 -0.43 0.94
CA LEU A 38 7.20 0.39 2.07
C LEU A 38 8.59 1.00 1.85
N ASP A 39 9.47 0.35 1.11
CA ASP A 39 10.77 0.94 0.73
C ASP A 39 10.56 2.18 -0.16
N ALA A 40 9.62 2.09 -1.10
CA ALA A 40 9.22 3.20 -1.97
C ALA A 40 8.31 4.24 -1.27
N PHE A 41 7.43 3.79 -0.38
CA PHE A 41 6.40 4.56 0.31
C PHE A 41 6.37 4.18 1.79
N PRO A 42 7.31 4.69 2.61
CA PRO A 42 7.45 4.28 4.02
C PRO A 42 6.26 4.68 4.90
N THR A 43 5.43 5.60 4.42
CA THR A 43 4.20 6.04 5.09
C THR A 43 2.97 5.27 4.62
N ALA A 44 3.09 4.28 3.74
CA ALA A 44 1.97 3.48 3.27
C ALA A 44 1.35 2.65 4.41
N VAL A 45 0.04 2.80 4.65
CA VAL A 45 -0.71 1.96 5.60
C VAL A 45 -1.80 1.13 4.93
N GLY A 46 -2.18 1.49 3.71
CA GLY A 46 -3.23 0.81 2.97
C GLY A 46 -3.09 1.03 1.47
N PHE A 47 -3.92 0.31 0.73
CA PHE A 47 -3.96 0.35 -0.73
C PHE A 47 -5.40 0.44 -1.19
N GLU A 48 -5.64 1.18 -2.27
CA GLU A 48 -6.94 1.36 -2.88
C GLU A 48 -6.80 1.21 -4.41
N ILE A 49 -7.82 0.70 -5.08
CA ILE A 49 -7.90 0.69 -6.55
C ILE A 49 -9.26 1.29 -6.93
N ASP A 50 -9.26 2.36 -7.71
CA ASP A 50 -10.49 3.03 -8.16
C ASP A 50 -11.46 3.44 -7.02
N GLY A 51 -10.94 3.60 -5.79
CA GLY A 51 -11.72 3.93 -4.60
C GLY A 51 -12.17 2.72 -3.76
N ASP A 52 -11.86 1.49 -4.19
CA ASP A 52 -12.06 0.28 -3.40
C ASP A 52 -10.79 -0.07 -2.61
N ALA A 53 -10.94 -0.29 -1.30
CA ALA A 53 -9.85 -0.74 -0.46
C ALA A 53 -9.35 -2.12 -0.91
N LEU A 54 -8.05 -2.24 -1.09
CA LEU A 54 -7.40 -3.47 -1.52
C LEU A 54 -6.91 -4.25 -0.29
N ASP A 55 -7.51 -5.41 -0.07
CA ASP A 55 -7.08 -6.32 0.98
C ASP A 55 -5.79 -7.08 0.61
N PHE A 56 -5.06 -7.47 1.66
CA PHE A 56 -3.91 -8.35 1.54
C PHE A 56 -4.34 -9.77 1.19
N LEU A 57 -3.50 -10.47 0.44
CA LEU A 57 -3.75 -11.88 0.12
C LEU A 57 -3.66 -12.74 1.39
N THR A 58 -4.69 -13.56 1.57
CA THR A 58 -4.74 -14.61 2.58
C THR A 58 -4.34 -15.95 1.98
N LYS A 59 -3.78 -16.82 2.82
CA LYS A 59 -3.51 -18.22 2.50
C LYS A 59 -4.83 -19.01 2.46
N ASP A 60 -4.78 -20.24 1.94
CA ASP A 60 -5.93 -21.16 1.93
C ASP A 60 -6.57 -21.39 3.32
N ASN A 61 -5.81 -21.18 4.41
CA ASN A 61 -6.31 -21.29 5.79
C ASN A 61 -7.04 -20.04 6.29
N GLY A 62 -7.15 -18.98 5.47
CA GLY A 62 -7.70 -17.68 5.86
C GLY A 62 -6.71 -16.74 6.58
N ASP A 63 -5.53 -17.24 6.96
CA ASP A 63 -4.46 -16.41 7.55
C ASP A 63 -3.83 -15.46 6.52
N LEU A 64 -3.42 -14.28 6.96
CA LEU A 64 -2.64 -13.36 6.13
C LEU A 64 -1.31 -14.00 5.70
N CYS A 65 -0.91 -13.76 4.44
CA CYS A 65 0.44 -14.07 4.02
C CYS A 65 1.45 -13.26 4.86
N ILE A 66 2.51 -13.91 5.33
CA ILE A 66 3.61 -13.27 6.07
C ILE A 66 4.89 -13.51 5.27
N PRO A 67 5.55 -12.46 4.75
CA PRO A 67 5.16 -11.05 4.83
C PRO A 67 3.85 -10.75 4.06
N PRO A 68 3.12 -9.68 4.42
CA PRO A 68 1.91 -9.28 3.70
C PRO A 68 2.22 -9.02 2.24
N ILE A 69 1.39 -9.57 1.36
CA ILE A 69 1.51 -9.42 -0.09
C ILE A 69 0.17 -8.97 -0.66
N ILE A 70 0.23 -8.25 -1.77
CA ILE A 70 -0.94 -7.82 -2.53
C ILE A 70 -0.87 -8.38 -3.95
N GLY A 71 -2.04 -8.59 -4.56
CA GLY A 71 -2.13 -9.05 -5.94
C GLY A 71 -1.59 -8.03 -6.93
N HIS A 72 -1.13 -8.50 -8.08
CA HIS A 72 -0.74 -7.64 -9.20
C HIS A 72 -1.94 -7.31 -10.11
N TYR A 73 -2.13 -6.02 -10.38
CA TYR A 73 -3.18 -5.47 -11.22
C TYR A 73 -2.58 -4.63 -12.37
N PRO A 74 -2.15 -5.26 -13.48
CA PRO A 74 -1.40 -4.60 -14.56
C PRO A 74 -2.19 -3.48 -15.29
N ASN A 75 -3.52 -3.54 -15.25
CA ASN A 75 -4.40 -2.58 -15.92
C ASN A 75 -4.93 -1.50 -14.98
N ARG A 76 -4.52 -1.50 -13.71
CA ARG A 76 -5.00 -0.59 -12.67
C ARG A 76 -3.83 0.10 -11.98
N ILE A 77 -4.10 1.28 -11.46
CA ILE A 77 -3.16 2.00 -10.59
C ILE A 77 -3.59 1.70 -9.17
N ILE A 78 -2.65 1.27 -8.34
CA ILE A 78 -2.89 1.10 -6.90
C ILE A 78 -2.58 2.43 -6.23
N ASP A 79 -3.60 3.07 -5.70
CA ASP A 79 -3.46 4.20 -4.81
C ASP A 79 -2.95 3.72 -3.45
N VAL A 80 -1.87 4.33 -2.99
CA VAL A 80 -1.24 4.06 -1.71
C VAL A 80 -1.80 5.08 -0.74
N VAL A 81 -2.44 4.57 0.31
CA VAL A 81 -2.99 5.39 1.38
C VAL A 81 -1.87 5.68 2.37
N PRO A 82 -1.39 6.94 2.49
CA PRO A 82 -0.55 7.33 3.61
C PRO A 82 -1.30 7.09 4.91
N GLY A 83 -0.62 6.51 5.89
CA GLY A 83 -1.00 6.70 7.28
C GLY A 83 -0.99 8.18 7.56
N ALA A 84 -1.95 8.65 8.37
CA ALA A 84 -1.88 10.00 8.91
C ALA A 84 -0.45 10.19 9.46
N PRO A 85 0.25 11.28 9.11
CA PRO A 85 1.44 11.62 9.88
C PRO A 85 0.99 11.63 11.34
N GLN A 86 1.67 10.90 12.21
CA GLN A 86 1.40 10.92 13.66
C GLN A 86 1.78 12.30 14.27
N GLY A 87 1.41 13.37 13.60
CA GLY A 87 1.81 14.75 13.80
C GLY A 87 0.65 15.69 13.45
N SER A 88 -0.50 15.48 14.08
CA SER A 88 -1.43 16.56 14.45
C SER A 88 -2.49 16.04 15.42
N SER A 89 -2.05 15.70 16.63
CA SER A 89 -2.87 16.02 17.80
C SER A 89 -2.30 17.28 18.44
N ALA A 90 -2.38 18.40 17.72
CA ALA A 90 -2.39 19.70 18.37
C ALA A 90 -3.76 19.87 19.04
N ARG A 91 -3.98 19.14 20.13
CA ARG A 91 -5.01 19.50 21.10
C ARG A 91 -4.47 20.71 21.86
N PRO A 92 -5.04 21.91 21.73
CA PRO A 92 -4.75 22.97 22.68
C PRO A 92 -5.44 22.57 23.99
N ARG A 93 -4.72 21.89 24.88
CA ARG A 93 -5.14 21.77 26.29
C ARG A 93 -4.53 22.93 27.06
N GLY A 94 -5.03 24.13 26.79
CA GLY A 94 -5.02 25.18 27.80
C GLY A 94 -6.34 25.08 28.56
N PRO A 95 -6.39 24.60 29.81
CA PRO A 95 -7.47 25.02 30.68
C PRO A 95 -7.25 26.51 30.99
N GLN A 96 -8.25 27.33 30.63
CA GLN A 96 -8.38 28.70 31.09
C GLN A 96 -8.13 28.77 32.60
N ALA A 97 -7.25 29.69 33.01
CA ALA A 97 -7.20 30.15 34.38
C ALA A 97 -8.55 30.80 34.72
N VAL A 98 -9.36 30.13 35.53
CA VAL A 98 -10.49 30.77 36.21
C VAL A 98 -9.95 31.28 37.54
N MET A 99 -9.81 32.59 37.63
CA MET A 99 -9.59 33.34 38.85
C MET A 99 -10.87 33.28 39.69
N TYR A 100 -10.77 32.83 40.94
CA TYR A 100 -11.57 33.30 42.08
C TYR A 100 -10.77 33.12 43.37
#